data_AF-A0A353EXH2-F1
#
_entry.id   AF-A0A353EXH2-F1
#
_cell.length_a   1.000
_cell.length_b   1.000
_cell.length_c   1.000
_cell.angle_alpha   90.00
_cell.angle_beta   90.00
_cell.angle_gamma   90.00
#
_symmetry.space_group_name_H-M   'P 1'
#
loop_
_entity.id
_entity.type
_entity.pdbx_description
1 polymer ?
#
loop_
_entity_poly.entity_id
_entity_poly.type
_entity_poly.pdbx_seq_one_letter_code
_entity_poly.pdbx_strand_id
1 'polypeptide(L)'
;MSAIFPRFEADVNDPTSYDFACTDEYIAVTLEAGTETFFRLGQKIEHEICKHHTVPPADFHKWAEICEHIIRHYNEGWADGYHYNIQYWEIWNEADLDPESRPDKRTWGGTAEQFFDLYEMTAKHLKACFPHLMIGGPALAHDEAWAECFLIRAEQNRIPLDFFSWHIYCTTPEKMIAKNARIQEMLNRHGFENVENILNEWNYIRGWSDDFVYSIKQISALKGASFTLACM
;
A
#
# COMPACT_ATOMS: atom_id res chain seq x y z
N MET A 1 7.53 -4.77 -6.33
CA MET A 1 8.48 -3.92 -7.07
C MET A 1 9.66 -4.75 -7.56
N SER A 2 10.45 -5.39 -6.70
CA SER A 2 11.59 -6.23 -7.11
C SER A 2 11.20 -7.48 -7.92
N ALA A 3 9.96 -7.94 -7.82
CA ALA A 3 9.43 -8.99 -8.70
C ALA A 3 9.27 -8.52 -10.16
N ILE A 4 8.92 -7.25 -10.37
CA ILE A 4 8.70 -6.67 -11.69
C ILE A 4 9.97 -6.00 -12.22
N PHE A 5 10.75 -5.34 -11.38
CA PHE A 5 12.01 -4.69 -11.74
C PHE A 5 13.14 -5.23 -10.85
N PRO A 6 13.75 -6.38 -11.21
CA PRO A 6 14.62 -7.15 -10.30
C PRO A 6 16.00 -6.55 -10.08
N ARG A 7 16.49 -5.71 -11.00
CA ARG A 7 17.82 -5.10 -10.91
C ARG A 7 17.68 -3.59 -10.84
N PHE A 8 17.83 -3.03 -9.65
CA PHE A 8 17.59 -1.60 -9.43
C PHE A 8 18.52 -0.70 -10.26
N GLU A 9 19.69 -1.19 -10.65
CA GLU A 9 20.69 -0.48 -11.44
C GLU A 9 20.38 -0.47 -12.94
N ALA A 10 19.45 -1.31 -13.41
CA ALA A 10 19.09 -1.40 -14.82
C ALA A 10 18.43 -0.11 -15.35
N ASP A 11 18.36 0.03 -16.67
CA ASP A 11 17.71 1.19 -17.31
C ASP A 11 16.19 1.07 -17.15
N VAL A 12 15.58 2.13 -16.61
CA VAL A 12 14.12 2.21 -16.38
C VAL A 12 13.33 2.28 -17.69
N ASN A 13 13.96 2.72 -18.78
CA ASN A 13 13.32 2.87 -20.09
C ASN A 13 13.43 1.63 -20.97
N ASP A 14 14.24 0.64 -20.58
CA ASP A 14 14.41 -0.61 -21.31
C ASP A 14 13.33 -1.62 -20.85
N PRO A 15 12.36 -1.99 -21.70
CA PRO A 15 11.35 -2.99 -21.38
C PRO A 15 11.93 -4.32 -20.89
N THR A 16 13.13 -4.70 -21.35
CA THR A 16 13.77 -5.96 -20.95
C THR A 16 14.34 -5.93 -19.52
N SER A 17 14.36 -4.76 -18.88
CA SER A 17 14.63 -4.62 -17.45
C SER A 17 13.47 -5.07 -16.56
N TYR A 18 12.29 -5.31 -17.15
CA TYR A 18 11.06 -5.66 -16.43
C TYR A 18 10.66 -7.11 -16.67
N ASP A 19 10.08 -7.73 -15.65
CA ASP A 19 9.44 -9.05 -15.69
C ASP A 19 7.98 -8.93 -15.25
N PHE A 20 7.09 -8.71 -16.22
CA PHE A 20 5.66 -8.54 -15.95
C PHE A 20 4.88 -9.85 -15.89
N ALA A 21 5.43 -10.95 -16.40
CA ALA A 21 4.68 -12.17 -16.74
C ALA A 21 3.80 -12.71 -15.60
N CYS A 22 4.34 -12.81 -14.39
CA CYS A 22 3.57 -13.28 -13.24
C CYS A 22 2.46 -12.30 -12.83
N THR A 23 2.73 -10.99 -12.90
CA THR A 23 1.77 -9.97 -12.47
C THR A 23 0.65 -9.81 -13.51
N ASP A 24 0.98 -9.94 -14.80
CA ASP A 24 0.02 -10.00 -15.90
C ASP A 24 -1.01 -11.10 -15.70
N GLU A 25 -0.55 -12.32 -15.38
CA GLU A 25 -1.42 -13.45 -15.11
C GLU A 25 -2.34 -13.19 -13.91
N TYR A 26 -1.80 -12.63 -12.82
CA TYR A 26 -2.62 -12.32 -11.64
C TYR A 26 -3.72 -11.29 -11.93
N ILE A 27 -3.42 -10.23 -12.67
CA ILE A 27 -4.41 -9.20 -13.02
C ILE A 27 -5.42 -9.74 -14.03
N ALA A 28 -4.99 -10.52 -15.02
CA ALA A 28 -5.91 -11.11 -15.98
C ALA A 28 -6.96 -11.99 -15.28
N VAL A 29 -6.52 -12.84 -14.34
CA VAL A 29 -7.42 -13.75 -13.61
C VAL A 29 -8.42 -12.99 -12.73
N THR A 30 -8.03 -11.90 -12.07
CA THR A 30 -8.96 -11.11 -11.24
C THR A 30 -9.99 -10.36 -12.09
N LEU A 31 -9.57 -9.84 -13.25
CA LEU A 31 -10.48 -9.20 -14.21
C LEU A 31 -11.48 -10.22 -14.79
N GLU A 32 -11.04 -11.42 -15.13
CA GLU A 32 -11.92 -12.51 -15.60
C GLU A 32 -12.95 -12.92 -14.55
N ALA A 33 -12.61 -12.82 -13.26
CA ALA A 33 -13.54 -13.06 -12.16
C ALA A 33 -14.55 -11.91 -11.95
N GLY A 34 -14.48 -10.82 -12.73
CA GLY A 34 -15.38 -9.68 -12.65
C GLY A 34 -15.02 -8.67 -11.55
N THR A 35 -13.76 -8.66 -11.10
CA THR A 35 -13.27 -7.71 -10.10
C THR A 35 -12.37 -6.65 -10.74
N GLU A 36 -12.33 -5.45 -10.15
CA GLU A 36 -11.38 -4.41 -10.52
C GLU A 36 -10.09 -4.56 -9.71
N THR A 37 -9.00 -3.95 -10.20
CA THR A 37 -7.69 -4.01 -9.52
C THR A 37 -7.45 -2.75 -8.69
N PHE A 38 -7.06 -2.96 -7.43
CA PHE A 38 -6.42 -1.98 -6.57
C PHE A 38 -4.94 -2.33 -6.49
N PHE A 39 -4.06 -1.57 -7.15
CA PHE A 39 -2.66 -1.97 -7.34
C PHE A 39 -1.75 -1.33 -6.28
N ARG A 40 -1.04 -2.16 -5.52
CA ARG A 40 -0.05 -1.69 -4.54
C ARG A 40 1.37 -1.68 -5.11
N LEU A 41 1.91 -0.49 -5.30
CA LEU A 41 3.30 -0.22 -5.68
C LEU A 41 4.20 -0.37 -4.45
N GLY A 42 4.74 -1.56 -4.23
CA GLY A 42 5.59 -1.81 -3.07
C GLY A 42 6.29 -3.16 -3.12
N GLN A 43 6.83 -3.57 -1.97
CA GLN A 43 7.54 -4.83 -1.83
C GLN A 43 6.70 -5.85 -1.10
N LYS A 44 7.05 -7.13 -1.25
CA LYS A 44 6.47 -8.17 -0.40
C LYS A 44 6.92 -7.95 1.05
N ILE A 45 6.10 -8.43 1.99
CA ILE A 45 6.48 -8.52 3.39
C ILE A 45 7.59 -9.57 3.51
N GLU A 46 8.66 -9.24 4.22
CA GLU A 46 9.78 -10.15 4.47
C GLU A 46 9.72 -10.65 5.90
N HIS A 47 9.50 -11.95 6.08
CA HIS A 47 9.46 -12.60 7.39
C HIS A 47 10.82 -13.20 7.79
N GLU A 48 11.76 -13.24 6.83
CA GLU A 48 13.11 -13.73 7.00
C GLU A 48 13.95 -12.77 7.86
N ILE A 49 15.00 -13.27 8.51
CA ILE A 49 15.89 -12.44 9.35
C ILE A 49 16.61 -11.38 8.49
N CYS A 50 17.08 -11.76 7.31
CA CYS A 50 17.73 -10.86 6.37
C CYS A 50 16.68 -10.13 5.54
N LYS A 51 16.79 -8.80 5.47
CA LYS A 51 15.92 -7.95 4.65
C LYS A 51 16.63 -7.60 3.36
N HIS A 52 15.97 -7.85 2.25
CA HIS A 52 16.55 -7.68 0.91
C HIS A 52 15.90 -6.55 0.16
N HIS A 53 14.57 -6.50 0.20
CA HIS A 53 13.79 -5.60 -0.65
C HIS A 53 13.01 -4.56 0.14
N THR A 54 12.79 -4.79 1.43
CA THR A 54 12.06 -3.85 2.31
C THR A 54 12.91 -2.66 2.73
N VAL A 55 14.19 -2.61 2.36
CA VAL A 55 15.07 -1.46 2.57
C VAL A 55 14.67 -0.29 1.66
N PRO A 56 14.89 0.98 2.09
CA PRO A 56 14.63 2.13 1.24
C PRO A 56 15.43 2.04 -0.07
N PRO A 57 14.80 2.37 -1.22
CA PRO A 57 15.53 2.40 -2.49
C PRO A 57 16.64 3.45 -2.43
N ALA A 58 17.77 3.17 -3.11
CA ALA A 58 18.91 4.09 -3.11
C ALA A 58 18.62 5.43 -3.81
N ASP A 59 17.63 5.44 -4.70
CA ASP A 59 17.18 6.61 -5.45
C ASP A 59 15.64 6.60 -5.53
N PHE A 60 15.00 7.57 -4.86
CA PHE A 60 13.54 7.65 -4.81
C PHE A 60 12.92 8.13 -6.12
N HIS A 61 13.64 8.95 -6.91
CA HIS A 61 13.16 9.38 -8.22
C HIS A 61 13.16 8.20 -9.18
N LYS A 62 14.26 7.42 -9.22
CA LYS A 62 14.32 6.21 -10.03
C LYS A 62 13.21 5.22 -9.65
N TRP A 63 12.91 5.08 -8.36
CA TRP A 63 11.80 4.25 -7.91
C TRP A 63 10.45 4.75 -8.43
N ALA A 64 10.22 6.06 -8.43
CA ALA A 64 9.02 6.68 -8.99
C ALA A 64 8.91 6.49 -10.52
N GLU A 65 10.02 6.55 -11.26
CA GLU A 65 10.06 6.26 -12.70
C GLU A 65 9.72 4.80 -13.00
N ILE A 66 10.17 3.85 -12.16
CA ILE A 66 9.78 2.45 -12.30
C ILE A 66 8.26 2.30 -12.06
N CYS A 67 7.72 2.96 -11.03
CA CYS A 67 6.27 2.98 -10.77
C CYS A 67 5.48 3.54 -11.97
N GLU A 68 5.98 4.61 -12.59
CA GLU A 68 5.39 5.18 -13.80
C GLU A 68 5.33 4.14 -14.92
N HIS A 69 6.43 3.45 -15.22
CA HIS A 69 6.46 2.44 -16.29
C HIS A 69 5.54 1.24 -16.01
N ILE A 70 5.40 0.85 -14.74
CA ILE A 70 4.40 -0.15 -14.33
C ILE A 70 2.98 0.34 -14.65
N ILE A 71 2.65 1.59 -14.32
CA ILE A 71 1.35 2.17 -14.64
C ILE A 71 1.12 2.21 -16.15
N ARG A 72 2.12 2.68 -16.93
CA ARG A 72 2.04 2.73 -18.39
C ARG A 72 1.91 1.34 -19.00
N HIS A 73 2.53 0.32 -18.41
CA HIS A 73 2.36 -1.05 -18.85
C HIS A 73 0.89 -1.47 -18.76
N TYR A 74 0.22 -1.25 -17.63
CA TYR A 74 -1.17 -1.71 -17.47
C TYR A 74 -2.25 -0.79 -18.04
N ASN A 75 -1.97 0.50 -18.22
CA ASN A 75 -2.97 1.48 -18.67
C ASN A 75 -2.71 2.03 -20.08
N GLU A 76 -1.48 2.01 -20.57
CA GLU A 76 -1.09 2.68 -21.82
C GLU A 76 -0.39 1.77 -22.85
N GLY A 77 -0.29 0.46 -22.58
CA GLY A 77 0.29 -0.50 -23.51
C GLY A 77 1.82 -0.48 -23.62
N TRP A 78 2.53 0.15 -22.68
CA TRP A 78 3.99 0.16 -22.68
C TRP A 78 4.57 -1.25 -22.46
N ALA A 79 5.69 -1.58 -23.11
CA ALA A 79 6.34 -2.90 -22.99
C ALA A 79 5.39 -4.09 -23.25
N ASP A 80 4.69 -4.06 -24.38
CA ASP A 80 3.70 -5.09 -24.76
C ASP A 80 2.56 -5.27 -23.74
N GLY A 81 2.21 -4.19 -23.04
CA GLY A 81 1.22 -4.19 -21.97
C GLY A 81 -0.24 -4.04 -22.42
N TYR A 82 -1.04 -3.46 -21.54
CA TYR A 82 -2.50 -3.49 -21.55
C TYR A 82 -3.11 -2.10 -21.43
N HIS A 83 -4.44 -2.06 -21.52
CA HIS A 83 -5.29 -0.88 -21.30
C HIS A 83 -6.40 -1.22 -20.31
N TYR A 84 -6.02 -1.73 -19.14
CA TYR A 84 -6.96 -2.19 -18.11
C TYR A 84 -7.66 -1.07 -17.36
N ASN A 85 -7.21 0.18 -17.52
CA ASN A 85 -7.81 1.34 -16.86
C ASN A 85 -7.85 1.17 -15.33
N ILE A 86 -6.76 0.65 -14.74
CA ILE A 86 -6.60 0.53 -13.29
C ILE A 86 -6.58 1.93 -12.69
N GLN A 87 -7.55 2.22 -11.81
CA GLN A 87 -7.75 3.56 -11.25
C GLN A 87 -6.93 3.82 -9.99
N TYR A 88 -6.80 2.83 -9.11
CA TYR A 88 -6.21 2.97 -7.77
C TYR A 88 -4.79 2.43 -7.71
N TRP A 89 -3.86 3.29 -7.29
CA TRP A 89 -2.44 2.99 -7.13
C TRP A 89 -1.97 3.41 -5.75
N GLU A 90 -1.69 2.42 -4.91
CA GLU A 90 -1.26 2.61 -3.54
C GLU A 90 0.26 2.56 -3.42
N ILE A 91 0.84 3.52 -2.73
CA ILE A 91 2.28 3.59 -2.48
C ILE A 91 2.58 2.83 -1.18
N TRP A 92 3.29 1.71 -1.35
CA TRP A 92 3.87 0.86 -0.30
C TRP A 92 2.86 0.13 0.60
N ASN A 93 3.36 -0.50 1.67
CA ASN A 93 2.61 -1.25 2.67
C ASN A 93 3.18 -1.04 4.07
N GLU A 94 2.36 -0.61 5.02
CA GLU A 94 2.63 -0.72 6.46
C GLU A 94 4.02 -0.23 6.90
N ALA A 95 4.43 0.97 6.46
CA ALA A 95 5.73 1.52 6.84
C ALA A 95 5.88 1.76 8.35
N ASP A 96 4.77 1.80 9.07
CA ASP A 96 4.64 1.96 10.52
C ASP A 96 4.60 0.63 11.30
N LEU A 97 4.60 -0.52 10.63
CA LEU A 97 4.37 -1.82 11.30
C LEU A 97 5.36 -2.10 12.43
N ASP A 98 6.64 -1.83 12.16
CA ASP A 98 7.75 -2.14 13.06
C ASP A 98 8.39 -0.85 13.58
N PRO A 99 8.68 -0.77 14.88
CA PRO A 99 9.32 0.41 15.44
C PRO A 99 10.71 0.61 14.83
N GLU A 100 11.16 1.85 14.71
CA GLU A 100 12.46 2.17 14.10
C GLU A 100 13.65 1.46 14.77
N SER A 101 13.53 1.17 16.07
CA SER A 101 14.54 0.47 16.86
C SER A 101 14.67 -1.03 16.51
N ARG A 102 13.73 -1.59 15.74
CA ARG A 102 13.78 -2.98 15.31
C ARG A 102 14.82 -3.15 14.19
N PRO A 103 15.78 -4.09 14.30
CA PRO A 103 16.80 -4.28 13.27
C PRO A 103 16.29 -5.00 12.01
N ASP A 104 15.24 -5.82 12.13
CA ASP A 104 14.69 -6.69 11.08
C ASP A 104 13.25 -6.31 10.71
N LYS A 105 13.03 -5.03 10.38
CA LYS A 105 11.70 -4.50 9.98
C LYS A 105 11.17 -5.19 8.74
N ARG A 106 9.90 -5.63 8.78
CA ARG A 106 9.29 -6.56 7.81
C ARG A 106 8.76 -5.90 6.56
N THR A 107 8.44 -4.61 6.64
CA THR A 107 7.69 -3.87 5.61
C THR A 107 8.44 -2.63 5.16
N TRP A 108 9.14 -1.95 6.06
CA TRP A 108 9.97 -0.79 5.74
C TRP A 108 11.24 -0.72 6.59
N GLY A 109 12.39 -0.79 5.93
CA GLY A 109 13.72 -0.79 6.54
C GLY A 109 14.23 0.60 6.94
N GLY A 110 13.63 1.68 6.42
CA GLY A 110 14.06 3.06 6.65
C GLY A 110 13.41 3.72 7.87
N THR A 111 13.74 4.99 8.09
CA THR A 111 13.03 5.84 9.05
C THR A 111 11.67 6.26 8.52
N ALA A 112 10.80 6.78 9.39
CA ALA A 112 9.55 7.42 8.98
C ALA A 112 9.80 8.55 7.97
N GLU A 113 10.81 9.39 8.22
CA GLU A 113 11.17 10.50 7.32
C GLU A 113 11.59 10.01 5.92
N GLN A 114 12.38 8.94 5.84
CA GLN A 114 12.72 8.35 4.53
C GLN A 114 11.50 7.81 3.81
N PHE A 115 10.50 7.29 4.53
CA PHE A 115 9.24 6.88 3.92
C PHE A 115 8.46 8.08 3.41
N PHE A 116 8.38 9.16 4.19
CA PHE A 116 7.71 10.38 3.79
C PHE A 116 8.34 10.99 2.54
N ASP A 117 9.68 11.00 2.47
CA ASP A 117 10.42 11.46 1.29
C ASP A 117 10.18 10.56 0.06
N LEU A 118 10.12 9.23 0.23
CA LEU A 118 9.74 8.29 -0.84
C LEU A 118 8.32 8.57 -1.35
N TYR A 119 7.37 8.67 -0.43
CA TYR A 119 5.97 8.91 -0.73
C TYR A 119 5.81 10.26 -1.45
N GLU A 120 6.43 11.32 -0.93
CA GLU A 120 6.40 12.65 -1.53
C GLU A 120 6.91 12.65 -2.97
N MET A 121 8.10 12.08 -3.19
CA MET A 121 8.71 11.99 -4.52
C MET A 121 7.80 11.24 -5.49
N THR A 122 7.30 10.08 -5.06
CA THR A 122 6.49 9.21 -5.91
C THR A 122 5.13 9.84 -6.21
N ALA A 123 4.40 10.31 -5.20
CA ALA A 123 3.07 10.88 -5.38
C ALA A 123 3.11 12.11 -6.29
N LYS A 124 4.11 13.00 -6.12
CA LYS A 124 4.29 14.17 -6.99
C LYS A 124 4.61 13.76 -8.42
N HIS A 125 5.53 12.81 -8.61
CA HIS A 125 5.89 12.28 -9.94
C HIS A 125 4.69 11.66 -10.65
N LEU A 126 4.00 10.73 -9.98
CA LEU A 126 2.87 10.01 -10.54
C LEU A 126 1.68 10.92 -10.85
N LYS A 127 1.38 11.92 -10.01
CA LYS A 127 0.31 12.88 -10.32
C LYS A 127 0.68 13.86 -11.42
N ALA A 128 1.96 14.14 -11.65
CA ALA A 128 2.40 14.92 -12.81
C ALA A 128 2.18 14.13 -14.11
N CYS A 129 2.47 12.82 -14.12
CA CYS A 129 2.25 11.97 -15.29
C CYS A 129 0.78 11.60 -15.49
N PHE A 130 0.06 11.30 -14.41
CA PHE A 130 -1.29 10.75 -14.44
C PHE A 130 -2.23 11.52 -13.49
N PRO A 131 -2.58 12.78 -13.82
CA PRO A 131 -3.39 13.62 -12.93
C PRO A 131 -4.79 13.06 -12.64
N HIS A 132 -5.28 12.13 -13.48
CA HIS A 132 -6.60 11.52 -13.40
C HIS A 132 -6.64 10.22 -12.57
N LEU A 133 -5.50 9.61 -12.26
CA LEU A 133 -5.45 8.39 -11.45
C LEU A 133 -5.54 8.71 -9.97
N MET A 134 -6.09 7.78 -9.20
CA MET A 134 -6.15 7.83 -7.75
C MET A 134 -4.84 7.31 -7.18
N ILE A 135 -4.02 8.21 -6.63
CA ILE A 135 -2.73 7.89 -6.00
C ILE A 135 -2.84 8.12 -4.49
N GLY A 136 -2.54 7.10 -3.71
CA GLY A 136 -2.78 7.13 -2.27
C GLY A 136 -1.91 6.17 -1.48
N GLY A 137 -2.22 6.03 -0.20
CA GLY A 137 -1.47 5.26 0.77
C GLY A 137 -1.73 5.79 2.18
N PRO A 138 -0.89 5.53 3.19
CA PRO A 138 0.37 4.78 3.16
C PRO A 138 0.19 3.30 3.52
N ALA A 139 -1.04 2.76 3.44
CA ALA A 139 -1.41 1.44 3.94
C ALA A 139 -1.02 1.28 5.42
N LEU A 140 -1.55 2.19 6.25
CA LEU A 140 -1.21 2.30 7.68
C LEU A 140 -1.56 1.01 8.45
N ALA A 141 -0.59 0.38 9.09
CA ALA A 141 -0.81 -0.82 9.89
C ALA A 141 -1.61 -0.52 11.16
N HIS A 142 -1.06 0.33 12.06
CA HIS A 142 -1.67 0.57 13.37
C HIS A 142 -1.29 1.91 14.05
N ASP A 143 -0.17 2.54 13.70
CA ASP A 143 0.35 3.68 14.46
C ASP A 143 -0.30 5.01 14.04
N GLU A 144 -1.38 5.38 14.74
CA GLU A 144 -2.10 6.64 14.50
C GLU A 144 -1.24 7.90 14.78
N ALA A 145 -0.18 7.82 15.60
CA ALA A 145 0.72 8.95 15.82
C ALA A 145 1.69 9.15 14.64
N TRP A 146 2.17 8.03 14.08
CA TRP A 146 2.93 8.05 12.82
C TRP A 146 2.07 8.62 11.68
N ALA A 147 0.79 8.27 11.61
CA ALA A 147 -0.16 8.80 10.63
C ALA A 147 -0.35 10.33 10.76
N GLU A 148 -0.46 10.84 11.99
CA GLU A 148 -0.51 12.29 12.23
C GLU A 148 0.74 13.00 11.66
N CYS A 149 1.94 12.47 11.93
CA CYS A 149 3.18 13.02 11.37
C CYS A 149 3.21 12.99 9.84
N PHE A 150 2.74 11.90 9.23
CA PHE A 150 2.62 11.79 7.78
C PHE A 150 1.69 12.87 7.20
N LEU A 151 0.51 13.07 7.80
CA LEU A 151 -0.46 14.06 7.31
C LEU A 151 0.03 15.50 7.54
N ILE A 152 0.71 15.79 8.64
CA ILE A 152 1.40 17.08 8.84
C ILE A 152 2.39 17.34 7.71
N ARG A 153 3.22 16.35 7.36
CA ARG A 153 4.18 16.46 6.26
C ARG A 153 3.48 16.64 4.91
N ALA A 154 2.40 15.89 4.67
CA ALA A 154 1.61 15.98 3.45
C ALA A 154 0.99 17.37 3.27
N GLU A 155 0.41 17.93 4.33
CA GLU A 155 -0.14 19.28 4.37
C GLU A 155 0.94 20.33 4.06
N GLN A 156 2.06 20.30 4.80
CA GLN A 156 3.15 21.28 4.69
C GLN A 156 3.79 21.30 3.29
N ASN A 157 4.02 20.12 2.71
CA ASN A 157 4.72 19.98 1.44
C ASN A 157 3.78 19.90 0.23
N ARG A 158 2.47 20.01 0.46
CA ARG A 158 1.42 19.85 -0.55
C ARG A 158 1.59 18.55 -1.34
N ILE A 159 1.77 17.46 -0.60
CA ILE A 159 1.90 16.13 -1.18
C ILE A 159 0.52 15.71 -1.71
N PRO A 160 0.42 15.29 -2.99
CA PRO A 160 -0.83 14.75 -3.50
C PRO A 160 -1.23 13.48 -2.74
N LEU A 161 -2.50 13.40 -2.37
CA LEU A 161 -3.09 12.27 -1.66
C LEU A 161 -4.56 12.20 -2.09
N ASP A 162 -4.90 11.28 -3.01
CA ASP A 162 -6.29 11.12 -3.46
C ASP A 162 -7.09 10.20 -2.53
N PHE A 163 -6.41 9.24 -1.90
CA PHE A 163 -6.98 8.38 -0.86
C PHE A 163 -5.98 8.08 0.25
N PHE A 164 -6.49 7.90 1.46
CA PHE A 164 -5.75 7.44 2.63
C PHE A 164 -6.16 6.02 3.00
N SER A 165 -5.21 5.09 3.01
CA SER A 165 -5.47 3.67 3.29
C SER A 165 -4.91 3.21 4.64
N TRP A 166 -5.65 2.34 5.32
CA TRP A 166 -5.32 1.83 6.65
C TRP A 166 -5.88 0.44 6.91
N HIS A 167 -5.27 -0.26 7.87
CA HIS A 167 -5.55 -1.67 8.17
C HIS A 167 -6.25 -1.80 9.53
N ILE A 168 -7.05 -2.84 9.74
CA ILE A 168 -7.46 -3.20 11.11
C ILE A 168 -7.68 -4.70 11.30
N TYR A 169 -7.10 -5.18 12.38
CA TYR A 169 -7.25 -6.55 12.85
C TYR A 169 -7.96 -6.53 14.19
N CYS A 170 -9.23 -6.93 14.21
CA CYS A 170 -10.09 -6.80 15.37
C CYS A 170 -11.08 -7.95 15.49
N THR A 171 -11.78 -8.01 16.62
CA THR A 171 -12.73 -9.09 16.92
C THR A 171 -14.18 -8.64 16.91
N THR A 172 -14.45 -7.35 16.72
CA THR A 172 -15.80 -6.78 16.70
C THR A 172 -15.90 -5.65 15.67
N PRO A 173 -17.04 -5.49 14.96
CA PRO A 173 -17.21 -4.44 13.95
C PRO A 173 -17.13 -3.02 14.51
N GLU A 174 -17.50 -2.80 15.77
CA GLU A 174 -17.49 -1.47 16.40
C GLU A 174 -16.09 -0.88 16.45
N LYS A 175 -15.04 -1.72 16.58
CA LYS A 175 -13.66 -1.28 16.55
C LYS A 175 -13.25 -0.74 15.18
N MET A 176 -13.75 -1.36 14.11
CA MET A 176 -13.53 -0.91 12.74
C MET A 176 -14.23 0.43 12.50
N ILE A 177 -15.50 0.55 12.87
CA ILE A 177 -16.27 1.81 12.78
C ILE A 177 -15.57 2.93 13.57
N ALA A 178 -15.11 2.62 14.79
CA ALA A 178 -14.41 3.60 15.62
C ALA A 178 -13.07 4.03 15.01
N LYS A 179 -12.28 3.11 14.43
CA LYS A 179 -11.03 3.48 13.75
C LYS A 179 -11.31 4.31 12.50
N ASN A 180 -12.29 3.93 11.68
CA ASN A 180 -12.71 4.71 10.52
C ASN A 180 -13.05 6.17 10.88
N ALA A 181 -13.82 6.36 11.96
CA ALA A 181 -14.19 7.71 12.43
C ALA A 181 -12.96 8.53 12.87
N ARG A 182 -12.00 7.91 13.59
CA ARG A 182 -10.76 8.60 14.00
C ARG A 182 -9.88 8.97 12.81
N ILE A 183 -9.73 8.08 11.84
CA ILE A 183 -8.98 8.37 10.61
C ILE A 183 -9.66 9.49 9.82
N GLN A 184 -10.99 9.46 9.69
CA GLN A 184 -11.72 10.54 9.02
C GLN A 184 -11.55 11.89 9.73
N GLU A 185 -11.64 11.91 11.05
CA GLU A 185 -11.41 13.13 11.84
C GLU A 185 -9.98 13.65 11.67
N MET A 186 -9.00 12.74 11.65
CA MET A 186 -7.60 13.08 11.41
C MET A 186 -7.38 13.71 10.03
N LEU A 187 -7.94 13.11 8.96
CA LEU A 187 -7.89 13.67 7.60
C LEU A 187 -8.52 15.07 7.56
N ASN A 188 -9.68 15.24 8.19
CA ASN A 188 -10.37 16.52 8.22
C ASN A 188 -9.54 17.61 8.93
N ARG A 189 -8.85 17.27 10.03
CA ARG A 189 -7.99 18.23 10.75
C ARG A 189 -6.80 18.75 9.93
N HIS A 190 -6.37 17.99 8.92
CA HIS A 190 -5.24 18.32 8.05
C HIS A 190 -5.65 18.83 6.66
N GLY A 191 -6.93 19.20 6.46
CA GLY A 191 -7.41 19.75 5.19
C GLY A 191 -7.57 18.72 4.07
N PHE A 192 -7.68 17.44 4.42
CA PHE A 192 -7.88 16.32 3.51
C PHE A 192 -9.34 15.84 3.52
N GLU A 193 -10.33 16.75 3.63
CA GLU A 193 -11.74 16.35 3.77
C GLU A 193 -12.30 15.63 2.54
N ASN A 194 -11.69 15.83 1.37
CA ASN A 194 -12.09 15.21 0.10
C ASN A 194 -11.27 13.96 -0.25
N VAL A 195 -10.33 13.55 0.60
CA VAL A 195 -9.54 12.34 0.40
C VAL A 195 -10.38 11.12 0.76
N GLU A 196 -10.37 10.11 -0.12
CA GLU A 196 -11.09 8.86 0.17
C GLU A 196 -10.46 8.12 1.34
N ASN A 197 -11.27 7.65 2.27
CA ASN A 197 -10.83 6.93 3.46
C ASN A 197 -11.03 5.42 3.25
N ILE A 198 -9.96 4.68 3.01
CA ILE A 198 -10.00 3.30 2.51
C ILE A 198 -9.48 2.31 3.56
N LEU A 199 -10.33 1.36 3.94
CA LEU A 199 -9.89 0.17 4.67
C LEU A 199 -9.51 -0.92 3.66
N ASN A 200 -8.21 -1.05 3.35
CA ASN A 200 -7.70 -1.99 2.34
C ASN A 200 -7.32 -3.37 2.93
N GLU A 201 -7.15 -3.50 4.25
CA GLU A 201 -6.81 -4.78 4.89
C GLU A 201 -7.50 -4.96 6.26
N TRP A 202 -8.27 -6.05 6.41
CA TRP A 202 -8.91 -6.37 7.68
C TRP A 202 -9.22 -7.86 7.83
N ASN A 203 -9.26 -8.35 9.08
CA ASN A 203 -9.74 -9.71 9.37
C ASN A 203 -10.09 -9.90 10.86
N TYR A 204 -10.76 -11.01 11.19
CA TYR A 204 -10.98 -11.44 12.56
C TYR A 204 -9.66 -11.95 13.16
N ILE A 205 -9.00 -11.11 13.95
CA ILE A 205 -7.77 -11.48 14.66
C ILE A 205 -7.90 -11.07 16.13
N ARG A 206 -7.74 -12.04 17.03
CA ARG A 206 -7.72 -11.81 18.48
C ARG A 206 -6.32 -11.45 18.98
N GLY A 207 -5.29 -11.99 18.32
CA GLY A 207 -3.90 -11.70 18.63
C GLY A 207 -2.96 -12.49 17.71
N TRP A 208 -1.71 -12.03 17.60
CA TRP A 208 -0.69 -12.57 16.68
C TRP A 208 0.24 -13.62 17.30
N SER A 209 0.11 -13.89 18.60
CA SER A 209 0.92 -14.87 19.33
C SER A 209 0.07 -16.09 19.73
N ASP A 210 -0.13 -16.35 21.02
CA ASP A 210 -0.86 -17.52 21.54
C ASP A 210 -2.30 -17.64 21.00
N ASP A 211 -2.91 -16.50 20.67
CA ASP A 211 -4.28 -16.41 20.17
C ASP A 211 -4.42 -16.55 18.65
N PHE A 212 -3.30 -16.67 17.92
CA PHE A 212 -3.35 -16.72 16.46
C PHE A 212 -4.04 -17.98 15.96
N VAL A 213 -3.74 -19.13 16.56
CA VAL A 213 -4.41 -20.42 16.22
C VAL A 213 -5.91 -20.34 16.45
N TYR A 214 -6.34 -19.68 17.53
CA TYR A 214 -7.77 -19.44 17.77
C TYR A 214 -8.37 -18.56 16.67
N SER A 215 -7.67 -17.47 16.31
CA SER A 215 -8.11 -16.54 15.27
C SER A 215 -8.32 -17.23 13.94
N ILE A 216 -7.35 -18.02 13.45
CA ILE A 216 -7.47 -18.80 12.21
C ILE A 216 -8.67 -19.74 12.25
N LYS A 217 -8.91 -20.44 13.37
CA LYS A 217 -10.09 -21.29 13.53
C LYS A 217 -11.39 -20.51 13.46
N GLN A 218 -11.43 -19.28 13.95
CA GLN A 218 -12.64 -18.45 13.90
C GLN A 218 -12.88 -17.86 12.52
N ILE A 219 -11.83 -17.46 11.78
CA ILE A 219 -11.94 -16.92 10.41
C ILE A 219 -12.72 -17.89 9.52
N SER A 220 -12.44 -19.20 9.63
CA SER A 220 -13.14 -20.25 8.88
C SER A 220 -14.42 -20.77 9.54
N ALA A 221 -14.84 -20.20 10.68
CA ALA A 221 -16.04 -20.62 11.40
C ALA A 221 -17.19 -19.63 11.24
N LEU A 222 -18.37 -19.99 11.74
CA LEU A 222 -19.55 -19.13 11.76
C LEU A 222 -19.27 -17.76 12.38
N LYS A 223 -18.40 -17.70 13.41
CA LYS A 223 -18.03 -16.43 14.04
C LYS A 223 -17.29 -15.49 13.09
N GLY A 224 -16.30 -15.99 12.34
CA GLY A 224 -15.58 -15.22 11.33
C GLY A 224 -16.50 -14.80 10.21
N ALA A 225 -17.35 -15.71 9.71
CA ALA A 225 -18.34 -15.39 8.69
C ALA A 225 -19.31 -14.27 9.14
N SER A 226 -19.83 -14.34 10.37
CA SER A 226 -20.69 -13.30 10.94
C SER A 226 -19.96 -11.97 11.12
N PHE A 227 -18.69 -12.01 11.53
CA PHE A 227 -17.85 -10.81 11.62
C PHE A 227 -17.64 -10.19 10.24
N THR A 228 -17.29 -10.99 9.22
CA THR A 228 -17.11 -10.51 7.85
C THR A 228 -18.38 -9.88 7.30
N LEU A 229 -19.54 -10.53 7.48
CA LEU A 229 -20.83 -9.99 7.04
C LEU A 229 -21.18 -8.66 7.72
N ALA A 230 -20.76 -8.45 8.97
CA ALA A 230 -21.04 -7.22 9.71
C ALA A 230 -20.06 -6.08 9.41
N CYS A 231 -18.94 -6.36 8.75
CA CYS A 231 -17.90 -5.40 8.38
C CYS A 231 -17.96 -4.97 6.90
N MET A 232 -18.66 -5.74 6.05
CA MET A 232 -18.99 -5.36 4.66
C MET A 232 -20.21 -4.45 4.61
#